data_AF-A0A7C1VVE4-F1
#
_entry.id   AF-A0A7C1VVE4-F1
#
_cell.length_a   1.000
_cell.length_b   1.000
_cell.length_c   1.000
_cell.angle_alpha   90.00
_cell.angle_beta   90.00
_cell.angle_gamma   90.00
#
_symmetry.space_group_name_H-M   'P 1'
#
loop_
_entity.id
_entity.type
_entity.pdbx_description
1 polymer ?
#
loop_
_entity_poly.entity_id
_entity_poly.type
_entity_poly.pdbx_seq_one_letter_code
_entity_poly.pdbx_strand_id
1 'polypeptide(L)'
;MTDLFSDFGEPLAPTRIDPKTLDVDNKLRYLVDFDDYMERNPHQEFPPDVQFFSKDNLSHIEGMEWLRTVETILMYPDSDDLAWQKDYLENFLIQLKGESILLPKEFCPSFPEGYNEPFIALDTETTGLNTVIQYGYDGKLKPNVKLVGISVATSDIKGYYLPIRNTTTDGIPNWHEEAVIGFLDDLHQQMVVAYHNAQFDREVIAIAGVTKFREYPFFFDTQLLDFFQDVNDKEHKLKVLSKIILGRKMIDITELFTQKVGKGKDKKIVITFDRLPATTALVYASTDAINCYGLFKYYSSFPAGTNTFQDQHIVLQVDHKMVDVLRNLYRSGLPINLDYFIFAAKDTIQRIEILKETIDEYVGRHIEMGSPAVISQLLFEEYNIPILEGEEKGKLGFYSTKEEILEKLHELYPDIPILTMIVRLRKMTGTLSKIFLKAIINCYTDALLPYTRVQLQYSQTVIPTGRLASSSSKGRERIQVKESKKTHVISHKYFQGSGDCGLNSQGINNPPYRMAKAKRISQIPTEAGIDVAQPYFEWVERFLLKAIGDI
;
A
#
# COMPACT_ATOMS: atom_id res chain seq x y z
N MET A 1 41.18 12.99 29.14
CA MET A 1 39.87 12.68 28.53
C MET A 1 38.75 13.05 29.51
N THR A 2 38.80 14.27 30.06
CA THR A 2 37.84 14.74 31.07
C THR A 2 37.61 16.26 31.04
N ASP A 3 38.18 17.00 30.07
CA ASP A 3 38.11 18.47 30.00
C ASP A 3 37.58 19.00 28.64
N LEU A 4 36.65 18.29 27.98
CA LEU A 4 36.03 18.76 26.73
C LEU A 4 34.50 18.92 26.81
N PHE A 5 33.92 18.83 28.01
CA PHE A 5 32.47 18.90 28.23
C PHE A 5 32.02 19.98 29.23
N SER A 6 32.88 20.92 29.62
CA SER A 6 32.55 21.97 30.60
C SER A 6 31.93 23.24 30.03
N ASP A 7 31.92 23.44 28.70
CA ASP A 7 31.56 24.72 28.08
C ASP A 7 30.13 24.82 27.51
N PHE A 8 29.29 23.81 27.72
CA PHE A 8 27.85 23.96 27.44
C PHE A 8 27.15 24.46 28.71
N GLY A 9 26.95 25.78 28.77
CA GLY A 9 26.11 26.43 29.78
C GLY A 9 24.72 25.82 29.90
N GLU A 10 24.09 26.04 31.05
CA GLU A 10 22.79 25.48 31.41
C GLU A 10 21.74 25.59 30.29
N PRO A 11 20.81 24.61 30.18
CA PRO A 11 19.76 24.66 29.16
C PRO A 11 19.00 25.98 29.28
N LEU A 12 19.02 26.77 28.20
CA LEU A 12 18.21 27.98 28.10
C LEU A 12 16.75 27.60 28.41
N ALA A 13 16.19 28.24 29.43
CA ALA A 13 14.77 28.13 29.75
C ALA A 13 13.95 28.37 28.48
N PRO A 14 12.92 27.56 28.19
CA PRO A 14 12.21 27.63 26.92
C PRO A 14 11.60 29.02 26.75
N THR A 15 12.16 29.82 25.86
CA THR A 15 11.49 31.01 25.33
C THR A 15 10.23 30.53 24.65
N ARG A 16 9.10 30.86 25.27
CA ARG A 16 7.75 30.50 24.85
C ARG A 16 7.42 31.24 23.55
N ILE A 17 7.85 30.70 22.41
CA ILE A 17 7.42 31.18 21.10
C ILE A 17 5.98 30.69 20.87
N ASP A 18 5.10 31.63 20.54
CA ASP A 18 3.68 31.40 20.28
C ASP A 18 3.50 30.35 19.16
N PRO A 19 2.82 29.21 19.42
CA PRO A 19 2.55 28.16 18.43
C PRO A 19 1.88 28.63 17.13
N LYS A 20 1.31 29.84 17.11
CA LYS A 20 0.62 30.41 15.95
C LYS A 20 1.55 30.85 14.80
N THR A 21 2.86 30.87 14.97
CA THR A 21 3.80 31.32 13.93
C THR A 21 4.36 30.19 13.05
N LEU A 22 4.09 28.92 13.40
CA LEU A 22 4.46 27.76 12.58
C LEU A 22 3.40 27.49 11.52
N ASP A 23 3.65 27.97 10.30
CA ASP A 23 2.77 27.87 9.13
C ASP A 23 2.75 26.46 8.50
N VAL A 24 2.48 25.45 9.33
CA VAL A 24 2.12 24.09 8.89
C VAL A 24 0.75 24.13 8.19
N ASP A 25 -0.09 25.10 8.57
CA ASP A 25 -1.44 25.31 8.03
C ASP A 25 -1.45 25.73 6.55
N ASN A 26 -0.56 26.61 6.04
CA ASN A 26 -0.62 27.00 4.62
C ASN A 26 -0.22 25.89 3.64
N LYS A 27 0.68 24.96 4.02
CA LYS A 27 1.02 23.82 3.14
C LYS A 27 -0.07 22.73 3.17
N LEU A 28 -0.76 22.57 4.29
CA LEU A 28 -1.88 21.63 4.42
C LEU A 28 -3.22 22.19 3.91
N ARG A 29 -3.38 23.52 3.81
CA ARG A 29 -4.61 24.18 3.30
C ARG A 29 -5.11 23.69 1.95
N TYR A 30 -4.22 23.15 1.11
CA TYR A 30 -4.55 22.64 -0.22
C TYR A 30 -4.73 21.12 -0.27
N LEU A 31 -4.57 20.41 0.84
CA LEU A 31 -4.78 18.97 0.97
C LEU A 31 -6.06 18.75 1.76
N VAL A 32 -7.13 18.38 1.06
CA VAL A 32 -8.40 18.01 1.69
C VAL A 32 -8.43 16.49 1.84
N ASP A 33 -9.02 16.01 2.93
CA ASP A 33 -9.34 14.60 3.13
C ASP A 33 -10.28 14.16 2.00
N PHE A 34 -9.97 13.02 1.38
CA PHE A 34 -10.70 12.57 0.19
C PHE A 34 -12.18 12.33 0.49
N ASP A 35 -12.51 11.73 1.64
CA ASP A 35 -13.88 11.43 2.03
C ASP A 35 -14.66 12.72 2.31
N ASP A 36 -14.08 13.66 3.05
CA ASP A 36 -14.65 14.99 3.32
C ASP A 36 -14.87 15.80 2.03
N TYR A 37 -13.95 15.70 1.06
CA TYR A 37 -14.17 16.31 -0.25
C TYR A 37 -15.36 15.67 -0.98
N MET A 38 -15.49 14.34 -0.98
CA MET A 38 -16.61 13.65 -1.62
C MET A 38 -17.94 13.96 -0.94
N GLU A 39 -17.98 14.05 0.39
CA GLU A 39 -19.16 14.48 1.15
C GLU A 39 -19.59 15.91 0.80
N ARG A 40 -18.63 16.82 0.56
CA ARG A 40 -18.91 18.20 0.13
C ARG A 40 -19.26 18.32 -1.35
N ASN A 41 -18.95 17.31 -2.16
CA ASN A 41 -19.21 17.28 -3.60
C ASN A 41 -20.04 16.04 -3.98
N PRO A 42 -21.21 15.82 -3.35
CA PRO A 42 -21.94 14.55 -3.48
C PRO A 42 -22.51 14.34 -4.89
N HIS A 43 -22.68 15.42 -5.65
CA HIS A 43 -23.17 15.47 -7.03
C HIS A 43 -22.05 15.43 -8.07
N GLN A 44 -20.80 15.15 -7.69
CA GLN A 44 -19.74 14.89 -8.66
C GLN A 44 -19.94 13.49 -9.26
N GLU A 45 -21.07 13.33 -9.94
CA GLU A 45 -21.37 12.22 -10.82
C GLU A 45 -20.76 12.54 -12.17
N PHE A 46 -19.95 11.63 -12.69
CA PHE A 46 -19.58 11.70 -14.08
C PHE A 46 -19.72 10.31 -14.66
N PRO A 47 -20.66 10.08 -15.59
CA PRO A 47 -20.59 8.86 -16.36
C PRO A 47 -19.32 8.99 -17.20
N PRO A 48 -18.35 8.07 -17.12
CA PRO A 48 -17.61 7.79 -18.33
C PRO A 48 -18.62 7.56 -19.46
N ASP A 49 -18.24 7.87 -20.71
CA ASP A 49 -19.05 7.42 -21.83
C ASP A 49 -19.16 5.89 -21.71
N VAL A 50 -20.30 5.41 -21.20
CA VAL A 50 -20.51 3.99 -20.88
C VAL A 50 -20.24 3.16 -22.12
N GLN A 51 -20.52 3.73 -23.30
CA GLN A 51 -20.20 3.09 -24.57
C GLN A 51 -18.70 2.95 -24.77
N PHE A 52 -17.88 3.95 -24.42
CA PHE A 52 -16.43 3.89 -24.60
C PHE A 52 -15.77 2.71 -23.86
N PHE A 53 -16.20 2.43 -22.63
CA PHE A 53 -15.69 1.31 -21.83
C PHE A 53 -16.42 -0.01 -22.08
N SER A 54 -17.28 -0.07 -23.09
CA SER A 54 -17.85 -1.34 -23.54
C SER A 54 -16.75 -2.26 -24.08
N LYS A 55 -16.93 -3.56 -23.87
CA LYS A 55 -15.99 -4.59 -24.35
C LYS A 55 -15.72 -4.47 -25.86
N ASP A 56 -16.76 -4.19 -26.63
CA ASP A 56 -16.68 -4.04 -28.08
C ASP A 56 -15.74 -2.88 -28.46
N ASN A 57 -15.97 -1.69 -27.90
CA ASN A 57 -15.15 -0.51 -28.19
C ASN A 57 -13.70 -0.68 -27.72
N LEU A 58 -13.49 -1.21 -26.52
CA LEU A 58 -12.15 -1.48 -26.00
C LEU A 58 -11.40 -2.50 -26.87
N SER A 59 -12.09 -3.50 -27.45
CA SER A 59 -11.47 -4.51 -28.30
C SER A 59 -10.93 -4.01 -29.64
N HIS A 60 -11.17 -2.74 -29.97
CA HIS A 60 -10.60 -2.06 -31.13
C HIS A 60 -9.30 -1.29 -30.80
N ILE A 61 -8.93 -1.22 -29.51
CA ILE A 61 -7.68 -0.60 -29.06
C ILE A 61 -6.53 -1.60 -29.22
N GLU A 62 -5.41 -1.13 -29.75
CA GLU A 62 -4.19 -1.95 -29.90
C GLU A 62 -3.76 -2.59 -28.57
N GLY A 63 -3.63 -3.91 -28.59
CA GLY A 63 -3.28 -4.76 -27.45
C GLY A 63 -4.47 -5.23 -26.61
N MET A 64 -5.69 -4.77 -26.90
CA MET A 64 -6.94 -5.15 -26.21
C MET A 64 -7.83 -6.08 -27.06
N GLU A 65 -7.36 -6.57 -28.20
CA GLU A 65 -8.12 -7.43 -29.12
C GLU A 65 -8.57 -8.75 -28.46
N TRP A 66 -7.81 -9.20 -27.46
CA TRP A 66 -8.12 -10.37 -26.63
C TRP A 66 -9.47 -10.24 -25.89
N LEU A 67 -10.01 -9.03 -25.72
CA LEU A 67 -11.34 -8.82 -25.16
C LEU A 67 -12.46 -9.48 -26.00
N ARG A 68 -12.22 -9.75 -27.29
CA ARG A 68 -13.17 -10.47 -28.15
C ARG A 68 -13.28 -11.95 -27.81
N THR A 69 -12.23 -12.51 -27.20
CA THR A 69 -12.14 -13.93 -26.86
C THR A 69 -12.53 -14.21 -25.41
N VAL A 70 -12.94 -13.18 -24.66
CA VAL A 70 -13.35 -13.34 -23.26
C VAL A 70 -14.82 -12.97 -23.05
N GLU A 71 -15.41 -13.64 -22.08
CA GLU A 71 -16.76 -13.45 -21.60
C GLU A 71 -16.71 -12.71 -20.26
N THR A 72 -17.30 -11.52 -20.22
CA THR A 72 -17.44 -10.68 -19.02
C THR A 72 -18.93 -10.56 -18.71
N ILE A 73 -19.35 -11.04 -17.55
CA ILE A 73 -20.77 -11.18 -17.19
C ILE A 73 -21.07 -10.27 -16.01
N LEU A 74 -21.98 -9.31 -16.19
CA LEU A 74 -22.50 -8.50 -15.10
C LEU A 74 -23.62 -9.26 -14.40
N MET A 75 -23.44 -9.54 -13.11
CA MET A 75 -24.40 -10.24 -12.27
C MET A 75 -25.06 -9.22 -11.34
N TYR A 76 -26.37 -9.02 -11.42
CA TYR A 76 -27.12 -8.09 -10.57
C TYR A 76 -28.44 -8.73 -10.12
N PRO A 77 -28.99 -8.35 -8.97
CA PRO A 77 -30.18 -9.01 -8.44
C PRO A 77 -31.46 -8.57 -9.16
N ASP A 78 -32.36 -9.52 -9.41
CA ASP A 78 -33.71 -9.23 -9.93
C ASP A 78 -34.69 -8.80 -8.82
N SER A 79 -34.27 -8.89 -7.55
CA SER A 79 -35.08 -8.56 -6.37
C SER A 79 -34.24 -7.92 -5.28
N ASP A 80 -34.80 -6.93 -4.59
CA ASP A 80 -34.19 -6.32 -3.40
C ASP A 80 -34.35 -7.20 -2.14
N ASP A 81 -35.08 -8.32 -2.21
CA ASP A 81 -35.28 -9.22 -1.07
C ASP A 81 -33.99 -9.98 -0.71
N LEU A 82 -33.54 -9.81 0.54
CA LEU A 82 -32.28 -10.39 1.02
C LEU A 82 -32.27 -11.92 1.00
N ALA A 83 -33.40 -12.58 1.32
CA ALA A 83 -33.46 -14.04 1.33
C ALA A 83 -33.37 -14.58 -0.10
N TRP A 84 -34.11 -13.97 -1.04
CA TRP A 84 -34.01 -14.28 -2.46
C TRP A 84 -32.58 -14.10 -2.98
N GLN A 85 -31.90 -13.00 -2.63
CA GLN A 85 -30.53 -12.77 -3.07
C GLN A 85 -29.55 -13.81 -2.53
N LYS A 86 -29.71 -14.24 -1.26
CA LYS A 86 -28.92 -15.34 -0.68
C LYS A 86 -29.14 -16.66 -1.45
N ASP A 87 -30.40 -17.04 -1.68
CA ASP A 87 -30.75 -18.25 -2.42
C ASP A 87 -30.20 -18.22 -3.87
N TYR A 88 -30.24 -17.05 -4.52
CA TYR A 88 -29.66 -16.89 -5.85
C TYR A 88 -28.14 -17.10 -5.83
N LEU A 89 -27.43 -16.46 -4.89
CA LEU A 89 -25.98 -16.57 -4.79
C LEU A 89 -25.52 -17.98 -4.40
N GLU A 90 -26.32 -18.74 -3.65
CA GLU A 90 -26.08 -20.17 -3.42
C GLU A 90 -26.12 -20.97 -4.74
N ASN A 91 -27.12 -20.73 -5.59
CA ASN A 91 -27.19 -21.35 -6.91
C ASN A 91 -26.04 -20.91 -7.83
N PHE A 92 -25.65 -19.64 -7.76
CA PHE A 92 -24.50 -19.13 -8.49
C PHE A 92 -23.19 -19.80 -8.03
N LEU A 93 -23.02 -20.07 -6.74
CA LEU A 93 -21.87 -20.83 -6.25
C LEU A 93 -21.83 -22.26 -6.84
N ILE A 94 -22.99 -22.92 -6.97
CA ILE A 94 -23.09 -24.22 -7.64
C ILE A 94 -22.66 -24.11 -9.11
N GLN A 95 -23.10 -23.06 -9.82
CA GLN A 95 -22.68 -22.80 -11.19
C GLN A 95 -21.16 -22.61 -11.29
N LEU A 96 -20.56 -21.78 -10.42
CA LEU A 96 -19.11 -21.55 -10.42
C LEU A 96 -18.34 -22.86 -10.27
N LYS A 97 -18.75 -23.74 -9.35
CA LYS A 97 -18.14 -25.06 -9.17
C LYS A 97 -18.26 -25.94 -10.42
N GLY A 98 -19.37 -25.87 -11.13
CA GLY A 98 -19.59 -26.63 -12.37
C GLY A 98 -18.74 -26.13 -13.55
N GLU A 99 -18.34 -24.86 -13.53
CA GLU A 99 -17.49 -24.24 -14.55
C GLU A 99 -15.98 -24.35 -14.24
N SER A 100 -15.64 -24.40 -12.96
CA SER A 100 -14.26 -24.44 -12.48
C SER A 100 -13.55 -25.76 -12.79
N ILE A 101 -12.25 -25.67 -13.09
CA ILE A 101 -11.37 -26.83 -13.03
C ILE A 101 -11.20 -27.28 -11.57
N LEU A 102 -10.91 -28.56 -11.38
CA LEU A 102 -10.52 -29.08 -10.07
C LEU A 102 -8.99 -29.06 -9.95
N LEU A 103 -8.49 -28.63 -8.79
CA LEU A 103 -7.07 -28.72 -8.43
C LEU A 103 -6.87 -29.98 -7.57
N PRO A 104 -6.20 -31.01 -8.12
CA PRO A 104 -5.99 -32.25 -7.40
C PRO A 104 -4.74 -32.16 -6.52
N LYS A 105 -4.56 -33.15 -5.63
CA LYS A 105 -3.40 -33.31 -4.74
C LYS A 105 -2.05 -33.10 -5.44
N GLU A 106 -1.91 -33.59 -6.67
CA GLU A 106 -0.67 -33.56 -7.45
C GLU A 106 -0.26 -32.15 -7.86
N PHE A 107 -1.21 -31.21 -7.85
CA PHE A 107 -0.94 -29.81 -8.16
C PHE A 107 -0.04 -29.16 -7.11
N CYS A 108 -0.34 -29.35 -5.83
CA CYS A 108 0.40 -28.77 -4.72
C CYS A 108 0.74 -29.85 -3.68
N PRO A 109 2.04 -30.11 -3.40
CA PRO A 109 2.46 -31.07 -2.38
C PRO A 109 1.88 -30.79 -0.99
N SER A 110 1.54 -29.53 -0.69
CA SER A 110 0.92 -29.14 0.58
C SER A 110 -0.57 -29.48 0.68
N PHE A 111 -1.26 -29.83 -0.41
CA PHE A 111 -2.66 -30.25 -0.33
C PHE A 111 -2.83 -31.54 0.49
N PRO A 112 -3.94 -31.72 1.23
CA PRO A 112 -4.26 -32.96 1.92
C PRO A 112 -4.37 -34.17 0.98
N GLU A 113 -4.18 -35.38 1.51
CA GLU A 113 -4.35 -36.61 0.73
C GLU A 113 -5.78 -36.74 0.17
N GLY A 114 -5.89 -37.13 -1.11
CA GLY A 114 -7.18 -37.23 -1.80
C GLY A 114 -7.85 -35.89 -2.15
N TYR A 115 -7.14 -34.77 -1.98
CA TYR A 115 -7.70 -33.44 -2.25
C TYR A 115 -8.01 -33.23 -3.73
N ASN A 116 -9.20 -32.69 -4.00
CA ASN A 116 -9.67 -32.37 -5.35
C ASN A 116 -10.83 -31.36 -5.26
N GLU A 117 -10.51 -30.07 -5.34
CA GLU A 117 -11.50 -29.00 -5.15
C GLU A 117 -11.49 -27.99 -6.30
N PRO A 118 -12.63 -27.34 -6.57
CA PRO A 118 -12.75 -26.37 -7.67
C PRO A 118 -11.94 -25.10 -7.41
N PHE A 119 -11.42 -24.51 -8.48
CA PHE A 119 -10.56 -23.33 -8.46
C PHE A 119 -11.17 -22.13 -9.17
N ILE A 120 -10.96 -20.94 -8.59
CA ILE A 120 -11.28 -19.65 -9.20
C ILE A 120 -10.20 -18.61 -8.91
N ALA A 121 -10.21 -17.50 -9.65
CA ALA A 121 -9.56 -16.27 -9.24
C ALA A 121 -10.61 -15.26 -8.74
N LEU A 122 -10.26 -14.47 -7.72
CA LEU A 122 -11.11 -13.45 -7.11
C LEU A 122 -10.36 -12.12 -7.00
N ASP A 123 -11.06 -11.03 -7.26
CA ASP A 123 -10.55 -9.66 -7.11
C ASP A 123 -11.65 -8.76 -6.52
N THR A 124 -11.23 -7.68 -5.85
CA THR A 124 -12.13 -6.78 -5.10
C THR A 124 -12.02 -5.34 -5.58
N GLU A 125 -13.18 -4.72 -5.78
CA GLU A 125 -13.27 -3.29 -6.11
C GLU A 125 -13.68 -2.50 -4.89
N THR A 126 -13.05 -1.33 -4.70
CA THR A 126 -13.14 -0.60 -3.42
C THR A 126 -13.26 0.91 -3.59
N THR A 127 -13.67 1.58 -2.52
CA THR A 127 -13.72 3.05 -2.49
C THR A 127 -12.33 3.69 -2.38
N GLY A 128 -11.27 2.91 -2.19
CA GLY A 128 -9.90 3.41 -2.03
C GLY A 128 -8.95 2.34 -1.51
N LEU A 129 -7.70 2.71 -1.29
CA LEU A 129 -6.62 1.78 -0.99
C LEU A 129 -6.22 1.77 0.50
N ASN A 130 -6.94 2.54 1.32
CA ASN A 130 -6.66 2.68 2.73
C ASN A 130 -7.44 1.66 3.58
N THR A 131 -6.82 0.52 3.85
CA THR A 131 -7.40 -0.54 4.71
C THR A 131 -7.29 -0.26 6.21
N VAL A 132 -6.85 0.95 6.63
CA VAL A 132 -6.81 1.32 8.06
C VAL A 132 -8.21 1.15 8.66
N ILE A 133 -8.26 0.52 9.82
CA ILE A 133 -9.48 0.29 10.59
C ILE A 133 -9.45 1.04 11.90
N GLN A 134 -10.62 1.46 12.36
CA GLN A 134 -10.83 2.07 13.67
C GLN A 134 -11.98 1.35 14.37
N TYR A 135 -12.02 1.38 15.71
CA TYR A 135 -13.19 0.93 16.46
C TYR A 135 -13.88 2.14 17.09
N GLY A 136 -15.21 2.22 16.93
CA GLY A 136 -16.04 3.20 17.62
C GLY A 136 -16.21 2.87 19.10
N TYR A 137 -16.69 3.82 19.91
CA TYR A 137 -16.98 3.60 21.34
C TYR A 137 -18.06 2.53 21.56
N ASP A 138 -18.85 2.24 20.53
CA ASP A 138 -19.81 1.14 20.47
C ASP A 138 -19.17 -0.23 20.17
N GLY A 139 -17.85 -0.25 20.03
CA GLY A 139 -17.05 -1.42 19.67
C GLY A 139 -17.18 -1.86 18.22
N LYS A 140 -17.84 -1.07 17.36
CA LYS A 140 -18.01 -1.42 15.96
C LYS A 140 -16.81 -0.99 15.13
N LEU A 141 -16.41 -1.87 14.22
CA LEU A 141 -15.41 -1.58 13.20
C LEU A 141 -15.89 -0.43 12.30
N LYS A 142 -15.02 0.57 12.11
CA LYS A 142 -15.18 1.70 11.19
C LYS A 142 -14.06 1.63 10.17
N PRO A 143 -14.34 1.12 8.96
CA PRO A 143 -13.32 1.04 7.94
C PRO A 143 -13.20 2.33 7.12
N ASN A 144 -11.98 2.65 6.69
CA ASN A 144 -11.73 3.74 5.75
C ASN A 144 -11.90 3.32 4.28
N VAL A 145 -12.14 2.04 4.03
CA VAL A 145 -12.40 1.48 2.71
C VAL A 145 -13.69 0.66 2.75
N LYS A 146 -14.52 0.78 1.72
CA LYS A 146 -15.72 -0.05 1.56
C LYS A 146 -15.57 -0.92 0.33
N LEU A 147 -16.11 -2.13 0.42
CA LEU A 147 -16.24 -3.03 -0.72
C LEU A 147 -17.32 -2.48 -1.66
N VAL A 148 -16.95 -2.27 -2.93
CA VAL A 148 -17.84 -1.73 -3.97
C VAL A 148 -18.37 -2.84 -4.86
N GLY A 149 -17.57 -3.86 -5.12
CA GLY A 149 -17.99 -5.05 -5.86
C GLY A 149 -16.92 -6.12 -5.79
N ILE A 150 -17.26 -7.31 -6.24
CA ILE A 150 -16.33 -8.43 -6.39
C ILE A 150 -16.34 -8.93 -7.82
N SER A 151 -15.20 -9.41 -8.28
CA SER A 151 -15.12 -10.16 -9.53
C SER A 151 -14.58 -11.56 -9.27
N VAL A 152 -15.10 -12.54 -10.02
CA VAL A 152 -14.67 -13.94 -9.96
C VAL A 152 -14.46 -14.47 -11.36
N ALA A 153 -13.41 -15.26 -11.57
CA ALA A 153 -13.12 -15.90 -12.85
C ALA A 153 -12.99 -17.42 -12.69
N THR A 154 -13.75 -18.15 -13.50
CA THR A 154 -13.72 -19.62 -13.57
C THR A 154 -12.69 -20.12 -14.60
N SER A 155 -12.20 -19.23 -15.46
CA SER A 155 -11.14 -19.51 -16.44
C SER A 155 -10.39 -18.24 -16.86
N ASP A 156 -9.35 -18.39 -17.69
CA ASP A 156 -8.62 -17.28 -18.31
C ASP A 156 -9.37 -16.59 -19.46
N ILE A 157 -10.65 -16.95 -19.66
CA ILE A 157 -11.54 -16.37 -20.67
C ILE A 157 -12.95 -16.06 -20.15
N LYS A 158 -13.31 -16.37 -18.90
CA LYS A 158 -14.66 -16.14 -18.36
C LYS A 158 -14.61 -15.55 -16.96
N GLY A 159 -15.25 -14.40 -16.79
CA GLY A 159 -15.29 -13.68 -15.52
C GLY A 159 -16.64 -12.99 -15.28
N TYR A 160 -16.96 -12.83 -14.01
CA TYR A 160 -18.19 -12.25 -13.51
C TYR A 160 -17.86 -11.01 -12.68
N TYR A 161 -18.76 -10.02 -12.67
CA TYR A 161 -18.70 -8.89 -11.77
C TYR A 161 -20.03 -8.75 -11.02
N LEU A 162 -19.97 -8.65 -9.69
CA LEU A 162 -21.11 -8.45 -8.80
C LEU A 162 -20.98 -7.07 -8.14
N PRO A 163 -21.80 -6.08 -8.54
CA PRO A 163 -21.79 -4.75 -7.96
C PRO A 163 -22.54 -4.74 -6.61
N ILE A 164 -21.98 -4.05 -5.61
CA ILE A 164 -22.55 -3.92 -4.25
C ILE A 164 -22.87 -2.46 -3.95
N ARG A 165 -22.06 -1.52 -4.46
CA ARG A 165 -22.19 -0.09 -4.17
C ARG A 165 -21.96 0.81 -5.37
N ASN A 166 -22.03 0.30 -6.60
CA ASN A 166 -21.92 1.14 -7.78
C ASN A 166 -23.10 2.11 -7.87
N THR A 167 -22.90 3.25 -8.54
CA THR A 167 -24.00 4.16 -8.81
C THR A 167 -25.01 3.49 -9.75
N THR A 168 -26.30 3.68 -9.48
CA THR A 168 -27.40 3.07 -10.22
C THR A 168 -27.85 3.93 -11.40
N THR A 169 -27.00 4.85 -11.89
CA THR A 169 -27.32 5.77 -12.99
C THR A 169 -27.57 5.06 -14.33
N ASP A 170 -27.06 3.84 -14.49
CA ASP A 170 -27.32 2.97 -15.64
C ASP A 170 -28.53 2.03 -15.42
N GLY A 171 -29.24 2.18 -14.29
CA GLY A 171 -30.40 1.36 -13.94
C GLY A 171 -30.05 -0.03 -13.40
N ILE A 172 -28.77 -0.35 -13.19
CA ILE A 172 -28.36 -1.65 -12.65
C ILE A 172 -28.47 -1.64 -11.11
N PRO A 173 -29.23 -2.58 -10.50
CA PRO A 173 -29.29 -2.71 -9.05
C PRO A 173 -28.01 -3.32 -8.48
N ASN A 174 -27.74 -3.04 -7.20
CA ASN A 174 -26.63 -3.61 -6.47
C ASN A 174 -27.08 -4.79 -5.60
N TRP A 175 -26.19 -5.76 -5.38
CA TRP A 175 -26.38 -6.79 -4.37
C TRP A 175 -26.34 -6.21 -2.95
N HIS A 176 -27.14 -6.78 -2.06
CA HIS A 176 -27.05 -6.50 -0.63
C HIS A 176 -25.71 -7.05 -0.11
N GLU A 177 -24.93 -6.19 0.55
CA GLU A 177 -23.59 -6.54 1.03
C GLU A 177 -23.59 -7.80 1.92
N GLU A 178 -24.61 -7.97 2.77
CA GLU A 178 -24.76 -9.18 3.60
C GLU A 178 -24.92 -10.47 2.78
N ALA A 179 -25.62 -10.43 1.63
CA ALA A 179 -25.77 -11.60 0.76
C ALA A 179 -24.41 -11.97 0.14
N VAL A 180 -23.66 -10.96 -0.31
CA VAL A 180 -22.32 -11.16 -0.89
C VAL A 180 -21.32 -11.64 0.16
N ILE A 181 -21.39 -11.15 1.40
CA ILE A 181 -20.54 -11.65 2.50
C ILE A 181 -20.81 -13.13 2.77
N GLY A 182 -22.08 -13.54 2.85
CA GLY A 182 -22.45 -14.95 3.02
C GLY A 182 -21.94 -15.82 1.87
N PHE A 183 -22.12 -15.35 0.63
CA PHE A 183 -21.58 -16.00 -0.56
C PHE A 183 -20.06 -16.13 -0.51
N LEU A 184 -19.33 -15.08 -0.12
CA LEU A 184 -17.87 -15.12 0.00
C LEU A 184 -17.41 -16.08 1.10
N ASP A 185 -18.08 -16.10 2.26
CA ASP A 185 -17.81 -17.07 3.33
C ASP A 185 -17.91 -18.51 2.80
N ASP A 186 -18.98 -18.82 2.08
CA ASP A 186 -19.23 -20.17 1.56
C ASP A 186 -18.33 -20.52 0.37
N LEU A 187 -18.01 -19.56 -0.48
CA LEU A 187 -17.04 -19.70 -1.58
C LEU A 187 -15.66 -20.07 -1.03
N HIS A 188 -15.17 -19.35 -0.02
CA HIS A 188 -13.84 -19.58 0.56
C HIS A 188 -13.71 -20.95 1.22
N GLN A 189 -14.81 -21.50 1.75
CA GLN A 189 -14.81 -22.82 2.38
C GLN A 189 -14.87 -23.97 1.38
N GLN A 190 -15.28 -23.70 0.13
CA GLN A 190 -15.63 -24.75 -0.84
C GLN A 190 -14.81 -24.70 -2.13
N MET A 191 -13.96 -23.69 -2.31
CA MET A 191 -13.15 -23.48 -3.50
C MET A 191 -11.74 -23.02 -3.15
N VAL A 192 -10.76 -23.40 -3.97
CA VAL A 192 -9.41 -22.82 -3.94
C VAL A 192 -9.45 -21.48 -4.66
N VAL A 193 -8.88 -20.44 -4.05
CA VAL A 193 -8.98 -19.07 -4.58
C VAL A 193 -7.61 -18.48 -4.89
N ALA A 194 -7.38 -18.04 -6.12
CA ALA A 194 -6.25 -17.19 -6.47
C ALA A 194 -6.60 -15.71 -6.37
N TYR A 195 -5.62 -14.93 -5.93
CA TYR A 195 -5.63 -13.48 -5.87
C TYR A 195 -4.41 -12.92 -6.60
N HIS A 196 -4.40 -11.62 -6.85
CA HIS A 196 -3.18 -10.89 -7.18
C HIS A 196 -2.96 -9.81 -6.13
N ASN A 197 -1.94 -9.97 -5.27
CA ASN A 197 -1.78 -9.20 -4.02
C ASN A 197 -2.89 -9.53 -2.98
N ALA A 198 -2.95 -10.81 -2.61
CA ALA A 198 -3.94 -11.41 -1.71
C ALA A 198 -4.09 -10.70 -0.37
N GLN A 199 -3.02 -10.06 0.13
CA GLN A 199 -3.03 -9.30 1.37
C GLN A 199 -4.08 -8.18 1.35
N PHE A 200 -4.26 -7.52 0.20
CA PHE A 200 -5.23 -6.42 0.07
C PHE A 200 -6.66 -6.95 0.00
N ASP A 201 -6.96 -7.83 -0.96
CA ASP A 201 -8.33 -8.33 -1.18
C ASP A 201 -8.88 -9.06 0.03
N ARG A 202 -8.09 -9.95 0.62
CA ARG A 202 -8.49 -10.68 1.83
C ARG A 202 -8.76 -9.73 2.99
N GLU A 203 -8.00 -8.63 3.11
CA GLU A 203 -8.22 -7.62 4.15
C GLU A 203 -9.49 -6.83 3.92
N VAL A 204 -9.73 -6.37 2.69
CA VAL A 204 -10.95 -5.65 2.33
C VAL A 204 -12.20 -6.48 2.63
N ILE A 205 -12.23 -7.76 2.24
CA ILE A 205 -13.42 -8.60 2.47
C ILE A 205 -13.58 -8.98 3.95
N ALA A 206 -12.48 -9.14 4.70
CA ALA A 206 -12.55 -9.33 6.15
C ALA A 206 -12.99 -8.08 6.91
N ILE A 207 -12.72 -6.90 6.35
CA ILE A 207 -13.23 -5.63 6.85
C ILE A 207 -14.73 -5.50 6.54
N ALA A 208 -15.17 -5.94 5.36
CA ALA A 208 -16.57 -5.95 4.98
C ALA A 208 -17.41 -6.90 5.85
N GLY A 209 -16.82 -7.99 6.35
CA GLY A 209 -17.46 -8.88 7.32
C GLY A 209 -17.29 -10.38 7.03
N VAL A 210 -16.52 -10.77 6.00
CA VAL A 210 -16.17 -12.17 5.75
C VAL A 210 -15.34 -12.69 6.91
N THR A 211 -15.68 -13.88 7.42
CA THR A 211 -15.04 -14.48 8.59
C THR A 211 -14.44 -15.86 8.30
N LYS A 212 -14.93 -16.55 7.27
CA LYS A 212 -14.56 -17.93 6.97
C LYS A 212 -13.45 -18.01 5.93
N PHE A 213 -12.23 -17.68 6.30
CA PHE A 213 -11.07 -17.88 5.43
C PHE A 213 -10.48 -19.28 5.61
N ARG A 214 -9.99 -19.85 4.51
CA ARG A 214 -9.03 -20.96 4.56
C ARG A 214 -7.62 -20.41 4.39
N GLU A 215 -6.67 -20.98 5.12
CA GLU A 215 -5.24 -20.65 5.05
C GLU A 215 -4.59 -21.38 3.86
N TYR A 216 -3.30 -21.15 3.61
CA TYR A 216 -2.53 -21.95 2.65
C TYR A 216 -2.63 -23.45 3.01
N PRO A 217 -2.83 -24.36 2.03
CA PRO A 217 -2.71 -24.19 0.58
C PRO A 217 -4.01 -23.84 -0.17
N PHE A 218 -5.07 -23.41 0.53
CA PHE A 218 -6.40 -23.21 -0.07
C PHE A 218 -6.58 -21.84 -0.74
N PHE A 219 -5.52 -21.02 -0.78
CA PHE A 219 -5.47 -19.81 -1.57
C PHE A 219 -4.05 -19.57 -2.11
N PHE A 220 -3.96 -18.80 -3.20
CA PHE A 220 -2.69 -18.44 -3.85
C PHE A 220 -2.62 -16.95 -4.20
N ASP A 221 -1.41 -16.40 -4.24
CA ASP A 221 -1.14 -15.03 -4.67
C ASP A 221 -0.21 -15.02 -5.90
N THR A 222 -0.77 -14.64 -7.05
CA THR A 222 -0.03 -14.58 -8.31
C THR A 222 1.08 -13.53 -8.32
N GLN A 223 1.01 -12.50 -7.46
CA GLN A 223 2.11 -11.55 -7.30
C GLN A 223 3.30 -12.20 -6.58
N LEU A 224 3.06 -13.01 -5.56
CA LEU A 224 4.11 -13.77 -4.89
C LEU A 224 4.72 -14.81 -5.85
N LEU A 225 3.88 -15.51 -6.63
CA LEU A 225 4.35 -16.49 -7.63
C LEU A 225 5.31 -15.86 -8.65
N ASP A 226 4.99 -14.66 -9.13
CA ASP A 226 5.86 -13.90 -10.04
C ASP A 226 7.14 -13.43 -9.37
N PHE A 227 7.05 -12.89 -8.15
CA PHE A 227 8.20 -12.43 -7.38
C PHE A 227 9.26 -13.54 -7.17
N PHE A 228 8.83 -14.80 -7.01
CA PHE A 228 9.76 -15.93 -6.89
C PHE A 228 10.50 -16.29 -8.18
N GLN A 229 10.00 -15.84 -9.35
CA GLN A 229 10.70 -16.07 -10.62
C GLN A 229 11.91 -15.16 -10.77
N ASP A 230 11.77 -13.89 -10.40
CA ASP A 230 12.87 -12.95 -10.33
C ASP A 230 12.67 -11.92 -9.20
N VAL A 231 13.33 -12.18 -8.08
CA VAL A 231 13.29 -11.29 -6.90
C VAL A 231 13.93 -9.92 -7.14
N ASN A 232 14.68 -9.73 -8.23
CA ASN A 232 15.30 -8.44 -8.58
C ASN A 232 14.42 -7.57 -9.48
N ASP A 233 13.39 -8.16 -10.11
CA ASP A 233 12.37 -7.37 -10.79
C ASP A 233 11.60 -6.53 -9.77
N LYS A 234 11.02 -5.43 -10.23
CA LYS A 234 10.27 -4.48 -9.42
C LYS A 234 8.83 -4.31 -9.90
N GLU A 235 8.46 -4.88 -11.05
CA GLU A 235 7.16 -4.64 -11.68
C GLU A 235 6.23 -5.85 -11.65
N HIS A 236 5.97 -6.36 -10.44
CA HIS A 236 5.04 -7.47 -10.17
C HIS A 236 3.55 -7.05 -10.17
N LYS A 237 3.16 -6.03 -10.94
CA LYS A 237 1.78 -5.53 -10.97
C LYS A 237 0.97 -6.27 -12.03
N LEU A 238 -0.28 -6.62 -11.72
CA LEU A 238 -1.19 -7.35 -12.62
C LEU A 238 -1.21 -6.79 -14.04
N LYS A 239 -1.38 -5.47 -14.21
CA LYS A 239 -1.46 -4.82 -15.54
C LYS A 239 -0.15 -4.94 -16.32
N VAL A 240 1.00 -4.93 -15.63
CA VAL A 240 2.32 -5.12 -16.25
C VAL A 240 2.44 -6.58 -16.68
N LEU A 241 2.25 -7.51 -15.75
CA LEU A 241 2.38 -8.95 -15.97
C LEU A 241 1.42 -9.46 -17.05
N SER A 242 0.16 -9.03 -17.03
CA SER A 242 -0.81 -9.34 -18.07
C SER A 242 -0.32 -8.92 -19.46
N LYS A 243 0.29 -7.74 -19.58
CA LYS A 243 0.85 -7.28 -20.85
C LYS A 243 2.08 -8.08 -21.28
N ILE A 244 3.03 -8.33 -20.38
CA ILE A 244 4.31 -8.94 -20.72
C ILE A 244 4.26 -10.47 -20.84
N ILE A 245 3.44 -11.13 -20.01
CA ILE A 245 3.33 -12.60 -19.94
C ILE A 245 2.14 -13.09 -20.77
N LEU A 246 0.96 -12.49 -20.60
CA LEU A 246 -0.25 -12.93 -21.29
C LEU A 246 -0.47 -12.25 -22.65
N GLY A 247 0.32 -11.21 -22.97
CA GLY A 247 0.14 -10.40 -24.18
C GLY A 247 -1.15 -9.57 -24.16
N ARG A 248 -1.72 -9.33 -22.98
CA ARG A 248 -3.03 -8.70 -22.79
C ARG A 248 -2.86 -7.29 -22.23
N LYS A 249 -3.14 -6.27 -23.03
CA LYS A 249 -3.24 -4.91 -22.49
C LYS A 249 -4.53 -4.79 -21.70
N MET A 250 -4.44 -4.31 -20.47
CA MET A 250 -5.58 -4.08 -19.57
C MET A 250 -5.87 -2.59 -19.43
N ILE A 251 -7.08 -2.26 -18.97
CA ILE A 251 -7.48 -0.89 -18.65
C ILE A 251 -6.75 -0.45 -17.38
N ASP A 252 -6.08 0.70 -17.41
CA ASP A 252 -5.54 1.32 -16.20
C ASP A 252 -6.65 2.03 -15.42
N ILE A 253 -6.64 1.92 -14.09
CA ILE A 253 -7.65 2.55 -13.23
C ILE A 253 -7.75 4.07 -13.47
N THR A 254 -6.65 4.73 -13.82
CA THR A 254 -6.64 6.17 -14.11
C THR A 254 -7.38 6.51 -15.41
N GLU A 255 -7.53 5.56 -16.34
CA GLU A 255 -8.33 5.74 -17.54
C GLU A 255 -9.82 5.80 -17.19
N LEU A 256 -10.29 4.97 -16.24
CA LEU A 256 -11.66 5.03 -15.71
C LEU A 256 -11.95 6.38 -15.01
N PHE A 257 -10.93 6.99 -14.42
CA PHE A 257 -11.03 8.26 -13.71
C PHE A 257 -10.62 9.47 -14.56
N THR A 258 -10.52 9.34 -15.88
CA THR A 258 -10.14 10.44 -16.78
C THR A 258 -11.26 10.76 -17.76
N GLN A 259 -11.71 12.01 -17.77
CA GLN A 259 -12.64 12.51 -18.77
C GLN A 259 -11.90 13.28 -19.88
N LYS A 260 -12.25 12.96 -21.12
CA LYS A 260 -11.84 13.75 -22.29
C LYS A 260 -12.68 15.02 -22.39
N VAL A 261 -12.05 16.19 -22.28
CA VAL A 261 -12.73 17.50 -22.36
C VAL A 261 -12.28 18.20 -23.65
N GLY A 262 -12.84 17.76 -24.77
CA GLY A 262 -12.55 18.31 -26.11
C GLY A 262 -11.21 17.82 -26.70
N LYS A 263 -10.82 18.37 -27.87
CA LYS A 263 -9.60 17.96 -28.59
C LYS A 263 -8.34 18.29 -27.77
N GLY A 264 -7.71 17.27 -27.21
CA GLY A 264 -6.37 17.33 -26.62
C GLY A 264 -6.28 17.84 -25.18
N LYS A 265 -7.39 17.87 -24.42
CA LYS A 265 -7.37 18.18 -22.98
C LYS A 265 -8.00 17.06 -22.17
N ASP A 266 -7.16 16.32 -21.47
CA ASP A 266 -7.61 15.32 -20.50
C ASP A 266 -7.76 15.98 -19.13
N LYS A 267 -8.90 15.77 -18.47
CA LYS A 267 -9.13 16.16 -17.09
C LYS A 267 -9.18 14.90 -16.24
N LYS A 268 -8.19 14.72 -15.37
CA LYS A 268 -8.28 13.72 -14.29
C LYS A 268 -9.43 14.13 -13.37
N ILE A 269 -10.38 13.23 -13.23
CA ILE A 269 -11.50 13.36 -12.31
C ILE A 269 -11.11 12.66 -11.02
N VAL A 270 -11.61 13.23 -9.92
CA VAL A 270 -11.43 12.71 -8.59
C VAL A 270 -12.74 12.09 -8.14
N ILE A 271 -12.87 10.77 -8.35
CA ILE A 271 -13.99 9.90 -7.95
C ILE A 271 -13.48 8.54 -7.44
N THR A 272 -14.29 7.88 -6.63
CA THR A 272 -14.12 6.50 -6.17
C THR A 272 -14.84 5.50 -7.06
N PHE A 273 -14.51 4.21 -6.92
CA PHE A 273 -15.10 3.16 -7.74
C PHE A 273 -16.63 3.02 -7.57
N ASP A 274 -17.19 3.33 -6.39
CA ASP A 274 -18.65 3.35 -6.14
C ASP A 274 -19.39 4.37 -7.01
N ARG A 275 -18.68 5.35 -7.57
CA ARG A 275 -19.28 6.35 -8.47
C ARG A 275 -19.26 5.96 -9.93
N LEU A 276 -18.72 4.78 -10.27
CA LEU A 276 -18.79 4.23 -11.61
C LEU A 276 -20.10 3.45 -11.81
N PRO A 277 -20.80 3.65 -12.94
CA PRO A 277 -21.90 2.76 -13.34
C PRO A 277 -21.38 1.32 -13.44
N ALA A 278 -22.19 0.35 -13.01
CA ALA A 278 -21.78 -1.05 -12.97
C ALA A 278 -21.41 -1.58 -14.37
N THR A 279 -22.10 -1.10 -15.40
CA THR A 279 -21.80 -1.40 -16.81
C THR A 279 -20.41 -0.92 -17.26
N THR A 280 -19.90 0.18 -16.70
CA THR A 280 -18.54 0.67 -16.99
C THR A 280 -17.49 -0.09 -16.18
N ALA A 281 -17.79 -0.39 -14.91
CA ALA A 281 -16.92 -1.15 -14.04
C ALA A 281 -16.68 -2.59 -14.54
N LEU A 282 -17.67 -3.19 -15.20
CA LEU A 282 -17.69 -4.59 -15.63
C LEU A 282 -16.38 -5.04 -16.29
N VAL A 283 -15.97 -4.39 -17.39
CA VAL A 283 -14.82 -4.87 -18.16
C VAL A 283 -13.55 -4.74 -17.35
N TYR A 284 -13.38 -3.65 -16.59
CA TYR A 284 -12.24 -3.49 -15.70
C TYR A 284 -12.21 -4.61 -14.65
N ALA A 285 -13.25 -4.74 -13.85
CA ALA A 285 -13.29 -5.64 -12.70
C ALA A 285 -13.21 -7.12 -13.11
N SER A 286 -13.99 -7.54 -14.11
CA SER A 286 -13.95 -8.93 -14.58
C SER A 286 -12.61 -9.30 -15.20
N THR A 287 -11.94 -8.36 -15.89
CA THR A 287 -10.66 -8.65 -16.52
C THR A 287 -9.53 -8.80 -15.52
N ASP A 288 -9.61 -8.18 -14.34
CA ASP A 288 -8.60 -8.34 -13.29
C ASP A 288 -8.61 -9.77 -12.74
N ALA A 289 -9.78 -10.32 -12.41
CA ALA A 289 -9.92 -11.74 -12.05
C ALA A 289 -9.52 -12.69 -13.20
N ILE A 290 -9.92 -12.41 -14.45
CA ILE A 290 -9.56 -13.25 -15.63
C ILE A 290 -8.04 -13.30 -15.83
N ASN A 291 -7.36 -12.16 -15.71
CA ASN A 291 -5.91 -12.11 -15.88
C ASN A 291 -5.16 -12.68 -14.68
N CYS A 292 -5.69 -12.53 -13.46
CA CYS A 292 -5.20 -13.24 -12.29
C CYS A 292 -5.24 -14.76 -12.52
N TYR A 293 -6.38 -15.30 -12.99
CA TYR A 293 -6.50 -16.71 -13.37
C TYR A 293 -5.46 -17.08 -14.44
N GLY A 294 -5.33 -16.26 -15.48
CA GLY A 294 -4.36 -16.48 -16.56
C GLY A 294 -2.90 -16.56 -16.07
N LEU A 295 -2.51 -15.67 -15.17
CA LEU A 295 -1.19 -15.69 -14.53
C LEU A 295 -1.01 -16.94 -13.67
N PHE A 296 -2.01 -17.29 -12.85
CA PHE A 296 -1.97 -18.52 -12.06
C PHE A 296 -1.75 -19.74 -12.95
N LYS A 297 -2.52 -19.87 -14.04
CA LYS A 297 -2.39 -20.95 -15.03
C LYS A 297 -1.00 -20.95 -15.68
N TYR A 298 -0.44 -19.78 -16.00
CA TYR A 298 0.90 -19.66 -16.57
C TYR A 298 1.97 -20.21 -15.62
N TYR A 299 2.08 -19.72 -14.37
CA TYR A 299 3.09 -20.21 -13.43
C TYR A 299 2.88 -21.68 -13.05
N SER A 300 1.63 -22.13 -13.02
CA SER A 300 1.28 -23.53 -12.75
C SER A 300 1.72 -24.49 -13.84
N SER A 301 1.90 -23.99 -15.07
CA SER A 301 2.27 -24.80 -16.23
C SER A 301 3.78 -25.07 -16.34
N PHE A 302 4.58 -24.49 -15.45
CA PHE A 302 6.03 -24.68 -15.48
C PHE A 302 6.41 -26.15 -15.23
N PRO A 303 7.44 -26.66 -15.93
CA PRO A 303 7.89 -28.03 -15.71
C PRO A 303 8.56 -28.18 -14.34
N ALA A 304 8.61 -29.42 -13.86
CA ALA A 304 9.37 -29.76 -12.66
C ALA A 304 10.84 -29.31 -12.78
N GLY A 305 11.41 -28.81 -11.68
CA GLY A 305 12.70 -28.12 -11.62
C GLY A 305 12.61 -26.60 -11.73
N THR A 306 11.52 -26.06 -12.29
CA THR A 306 11.24 -24.61 -12.36
C THR A 306 9.84 -24.25 -11.84
N ASN A 307 9.09 -25.22 -11.34
CA ASN A 307 7.71 -25.03 -10.90
C ASN A 307 7.71 -24.71 -9.40
N THR A 308 7.42 -23.45 -9.07
CA THR A 308 7.41 -22.98 -7.68
C THR A 308 6.47 -23.81 -6.79
N PHE A 309 5.32 -24.27 -7.30
CA PHE A 309 4.36 -25.09 -6.54
C PHE A 309 4.93 -26.42 -6.09
N GLN A 310 5.84 -27.02 -6.87
CA GLN A 310 6.46 -28.30 -6.55
C GLN A 310 7.83 -28.13 -5.90
N ASP A 311 8.69 -27.32 -6.52
CA ASP A 311 10.11 -27.22 -6.21
C ASP A 311 10.39 -26.26 -5.04
N GLN A 312 9.48 -25.32 -4.77
CA GLN A 312 9.62 -24.30 -3.73
C GLN A 312 8.41 -24.25 -2.78
N HIS A 313 7.70 -25.37 -2.62
CA HIS A 313 6.46 -25.46 -1.83
C HIS A 313 6.60 -24.99 -0.38
N ILE A 314 7.77 -25.15 0.27
CA ILE A 314 8.02 -24.64 1.62
C ILE A 314 8.06 -23.10 1.63
N VAL A 315 8.75 -22.49 0.65
CA VAL A 315 8.82 -21.03 0.53
C VAL A 315 7.42 -20.48 0.25
N LEU A 316 6.68 -21.09 -0.66
CA LEU A 316 5.28 -20.75 -0.90
C LEU A 316 4.43 -20.85 0.36
N GLN A 317 4.58 -21.93 1.13
CA GLN A 317 3.85 -22.11 2.38
C GLN A 317 4.17 -20.99 3.38
N VAL A 318 5.45 -20.67 3.56
CA VAL A 318 5.88 -19.57 4.45
C VAL A 318 5.26 -18.25 3.98
N ASP A 319 5.48 -17.86 2.74
CA ASP A 319 5.06 -16.55 2.25
C ASP A 319 3.54 -16.40 2.17
N HIS A 320 2.79 -17.46 1.84
CA HIS A 320 1.32 -17.40 1.86
C HIS A 320 0.77 -17.38 3.29
N LYS A 321 1.32 -18.16 4.24
CA LYS A 321 0.96 -18.04 5.66
C LYS A 321 1.26 -16.62 6.19
N MET A 322 2.35 -16.01 5.73
CA MET A 322 2.71 -14.65 6.11
C MET A 322 1.67 -13.61 5.67
N VAL A 323 0.92 -13.82 4.58
CA VAL A 323 -0.16 -12.90 4.17
C VAL A 323 -1.15 -12.68 5.31
N ASP A 324 -1.66 -13.74 5.93
CA ASP A 324 -2.65 -13.63 7.02
C ASP A 324 -2.01 -13.11 8.33
N VAL A 325 -0.75 -13.45 8.60
CA VAL A 325 0.03 -12.89 9.72
C VAL A 325 0.18 -11.38 9.59
N LEU A 326 0.56 -10.89 8.41
CA LEU A 326 0.78 -9.45 8.16
C LEU A 326 -0.52 -8.67 8.22
N ARG A 327 -1.64 -9.25 7.77
CA ARG A 327 -2.97 -8.65 7.94
C ARG A 327 -3.36 -8.52 9.41
N ASN A 328 -3.17 -9.57 10.20
CA ASN A 328 -3.45 -9.54 11.64
C ASN A 328 -2.54 -8.55 12.39
N LEU A 329 -1.27 -8.49 12.03
CA LEU A 329 -0.32 -7.51 12.58
C LEU A 329 -0.75 -6.08 12.24
N TYR A 330 -1.16 -5.84 11.00
CA TYR A 330 -1.66 -4.55 10.54
C TYR A 330 -2.90 -4.11 11.33
N ARG A 331 -3.90 -4.99 11.49
CA ARG A 331 -5.11 -4.75 12.27
C ARG A 331 -4.82 -4.46 13.75
N SER A 332 -3.89 -5.20 14.33
CA SER A 332 -3.52 -5.04 15.73
C SER A 332 -2.91 -3.66 16.00
N GLY A 333 -2.07 -3.17 15.08
CA GLY A 333 -1.43 -1.85 15.17
C GLY A 333 -0.45 -1.75 16.34
N LEU A 334 0.49 -0.81 16.26
CA LEU A 334 1.49 -0.60 17.29
C LEU A 334 1.05 0.51 18.26
N PRO A 335 0.93 0.27 19.58
CA PRO A 335 0.64 1.34 20.53
C PRO A 335 1.76 2.38 20.57
N ILE A 336 1.41 3.66 20.61
CA ILE A 336 2.33 4.79 20.71
C ILE A 336 1.86 5.80 21.78
N ASN A 337 2.82 6.49 22.38
CA ASN A 337 2.54 7.68 23.18
C ASN A 337 2.45 8.90 22.27
N LEU A 338 1.22 9.25 21.85
CA LEU A 338 0.99 10.34 20.90
C LEU A 338 1.53 11.69 21.40
N ASP A 339 1.37 11.99 22.68
CA ASP A 339 1.86 13.24 23.28
C ASP A 339 3.37 13.35 23.18
N TYR A 340 4.08 12.25 23.43
CA TYR A 340 5.52 12.18 23.23
C TYR A 340 5.92 12.41 21.78
N PHE A 341 5.24 11.78 20.82
CA PHE A 341 5.51 11.95 19.40
C PHE A 341 5.29 13.41 18.94
N ILE A 342 4.23 14.07 19.42
CA ILE A 342 3.97 15.48 19.15
C ILE A 342 5.06 16.37 19.76
N PHE A 343 5.46 16.09 21.00
CA PHE A 343 6.55 16.80 21.67
C PHE A 343 7.87 16.65 20.90
N ALA A 344 8.27 15.41 20.57
CA ALA A 344 9.51 15.12 19.86
C ALA A 344 9.52 15.71 18.44
N ALA A 345 8.36 15.74 17.76
CA ALA A 345 8.21 16.42 16.47
C ALA A 345 8.50 17.93 16.60
N LYS A 346 7.92 18.58 17.62
CA LYS A 346 8.10 20.03 17.87
C LYS A 346 9.55 20.36 18.23
N ASP A 347 10.17 19.60 19.12
CA ASP A 347 11.59 19.75 19.47
C ASP A 347 12.49 19.56 18.23
N THR A 348 12.20 18.54 17.40
CA THR A 348 12.95 18.30 16.16
C THR A 348 12.81 19.47 15.18
N ILE A 349 11.60 20.03 15.02
CA ILE A 349 11.37 21.21 14.16
C ILE A 349 12.17 22.41 14.68
N GLN A 350 12.13 22.70 15.98
CA GLN A 350 12.88 23.81 16.57
C GLN A 350 14.39 23.68 16.34
N ARG A 351 14.94 22.49 16.58
CA ARG A 351 16.35 22.21 16.34
C ARG A 351 16.73 22.29 14.86
N ILE A 352 15.83 21.92 13.94
CA ILE A 352 16.04 22.09 12.50
C ILE A 352 16.14 23.57 12.14
N GLU A 353 15.27 24.42 12.67
CA GLU A 353 15.32 25.86 12.40
C GLU A 353 16.59 26.50 12.97
N ILE A 354 16.94 26.21 14.23
CA ILE A 354 18.21 26.67 14.83
C ILE A 354 19.41 26.23 13.99
N LEU A 355 19.40 24.98 13.50
CA LEU A 355 20.49 24.47 12.67
C LEU A 355 20.54 25.15 11.30
N LYS A 356 19.41 25.50 10.69
CA LYS A 356 19.38 26.28 9.44
C LYS A 356 19.94 27.68 9.67
N GLU A 357 19.55 28.35 10.74
CA GLU A 357 20.09 29.66 11.12
C GLU A 357 21.61 29.59 11.31
N THR A 358 22.09 28.56 12.02
CA THR A 358 23.53 28.32 12.22
C THR A 358 24.26 28.11 10.88
N ILE A 359 23.63 27.41 9.93
CA ILE A 359 24.21 27.22 8.60
C ILE A 359 24.21 28.53 7.82
N ASP A 360 23.12 29.31 7.86
CA ASP A 360 23.03 30.60 7.19
C ASP A 360 24.09 31.57 7.70
N GLU A 361 24.34 31.60 9.01
CA GLU A 361 25.42 32.35 9.64
C GLU A 361 26.80 31.86 9.18
N TYR A 362 27.02 30.54 9.14
CA TYR A 362 28.28 29.95 8.70
C TYR A 362 28.60 30.23 7.23
N VAL A 363 27.58 30.24 6.36
CA VAL A 363 27.75 30.55 4.93
C VAL A 363 27.72 32.06 4.66
N GLY A 364 27.18 32.86 5.58
CA GLY A 364 27.05 34.31 5.46
C GLY A 364 25.88 34.77 4.59
N ARG A 365 24.92 33.89 4.29
CA ARG A 365 23.69 34.21 3.55
C ARG A 365 22.58 33.22 3.87
N HIS A 366 21.33 33.64 3.66
CA HIS A 366 20.18 32.76 3.78
C HIS A 366 20.14 31.73 2.63
N ILE A 367 19.97 30.44 2.96
CA ILE A 367 19.87 29.34 2.00
C ILE A 367 18.58 28.55 2.22
N GLU A 368 17.72 28.51 1.21
CA GLU A 368 16.52 27.67 1.24
C GLU A 368 16.90 26.19 1.01
N MET A 369 17.19 25.48 2.11
CA MET A 369 17.66 24.08 2.14
C MET A 369 16.59 23.02 1.77
N GLY A 370 15.60 23.39 0.95
CA GLY A 370 14.48 22.53 0.57
C GLY A 370 14.80 21.50 -0.52
N SER A 371 15.89 21.69 -1.28
CA SER A 371 16.20 20.89 -2.47
C SER A 371 17.55 20.16 -2.38
N PRO A 372 17.63 18.87 -2.78
CA PRO A 372 18.89 18.16 -2.92
C PRO A 372 19.92 18.87 -3.81
N ALA A 373 19.48 19.61 -4.83
CA ALA A 373 20.34 20.34 -5.75
C ALA A 373 21.07 21.49 -5.06
N VAL A 374 20.37 22.24 -4.21
CA VAL A 374 20.94 23.37 -3.44
C VAL A 374 22.01 22.86 -2.48
N ILE A 375 21.74 21.76 -1.78
CA ILE A 375 22.71 21.12 -0.87
C ILE A 375 23.93 20.62 -1.66
N SER A 376 23.70 20.03 -2.84
CA SER A 376 24.76 19.52 -3.70
C SER A 376 25.69 20.66 -4.16
N GLN A 377 25.12 21.76 -4.64
CA GLN A 377 25.86 22.95 -5.04
C GLN A 377 26.66 23.54 -3.88
N LEU A 378 26.03 23.68 -2.71
CA LEU A 378 26.70 24.21 -1.52
C LEU A 378 27.92 23.37 -1.11
N LEU A 379 27.75 22.05 -0.99
CA LEU A 379 28.82 21.17 -0.53
C LEU A 379 29.94 21.03 -1.57
N PHE A 380 29.60 20.74 -2.82
CA PHE A 380 30.57 20.31 -3.81
C PHE A 380 31.13 21.44 -4.68
N GLU A 381 30.36 22.50 -4.92
CA GLU A 381 30.79 23.63 -5.78
C GLU A 381 31.32 24.79 -4.94
N GLU A 382 30.62 25.18 -3.87
CA GLU A 382 31.02 26.34 -3.05
C GLU A 382 32.10 25.96 -2.03
N TYR A 383 31.87 24.90 -1.24
CA TYR A 383 32.80 24.44 -0.21
C TYR A 383 33.82 23.40 -0.71
N ASN A 384 33.77 23.04 -1.99
CA ASN A 384 34.72 22.14 -2.66
C ASN A 384 34.97 20.83 -1.89
N ILE A 385 33.92 20.28 -1.26
CA ILE A 385 34.02 18.99 -0.56
C ILE A 385 34.29 17.90 -1.60
N PRO A 386 35.21 16.95 -1.33
CA PRO A 386 35.49 15.86 -2.26
C PRO A 386 34.25 15.01 -2.54
N ILE A 387 34.13 14.55 -3.78
CA ILE A 387 33.10 13.61 -4.21
C ILE A 387 33.61 12.19 -3.93
N LEU A 388 32.76 11.30 -3.45
CA LEU A 388 33.14 9.91 -3.24
C LEU A 388 33.50 9.25 -4.58
N GLU A 389 34.49 8.37 -4.56
CA GLU A 389 34.92 7.64 -5.75
C GLU A 389 33.74 6.87 -6.39
N GLY A 390 33.55 7.05 -7.69
CA GLY A 390 32.45 6.43 -8.45
C GLY A 390 31.10 7.13 -8.35
N GLU A 391 30.95 8.20 -7.56
CA GLU A 391 29.74 9.01 -7.57
C GLU A 391 29.69 9.93 -8.80
N GLU A 392 28.68 9.72 -9.64
CA GLU A 392 28.40 10.55 -10.81
C GLU A 392 27.22 11.49 -10.55
N LYS A 393 27.15 12.56 -11.34
CA LYS A 393 25.96 13.43 -11.35
C LYS A 393 24.75 12.61 -11.81
N GLY A 394 23.65 12.70 -11.07
CA GLY A 394 22.40 12.03 -11.46
C GLY A 394 21.78 12.66 -12.71
N LYS A 395 20.66 12.09 -13.19
CA LYS A 395 19.91 12.59 -14.37
C LYS A 395 19.55 14.09 -14.31
N LEU A 396 19.49 14.67 -13.11
CA LEU A 396 19.16 16.08 -12.87
C LEU A 396 20.41 17.00 -12.80
N GLY A 397 21.61 16.47 -13.03
CA GLY A 397 22.83 17.27 -13.18
C GLY A 397 23.56 17.66 -11.89
N PHE A 398 23.21 17.06 -10.74
CA PHE A 398 23.86 17.31 -9.44
C PHE A 398 24.28 15.99 -8.77
N TYR A 399 25.28 16.05 -7.89
CA TYR A 399 25.76 14.91 -7.11
C TYR A 399 24.77 14.54 -6.01
N SER A 400 24.69 13.25 -5.71
CA SER A 400 23.70 12.73 -4.77
C SER A 400 23.98 13.19 -3.33
N THR A 401 22.98 13.77 -2.69
CA THR A 401 22.99 14.19 -1.27
C THR A 401 22.10 13.29 -0.43
N LYS A 402 22.08 11.99 -0.74
CA LYS A 402 21.40 10.96 0.05
C LYS A 402 22.11 10.77 1.39
N GLU A 403 21.34 10.38 2.40
CA GLU A 403 21.81 10.19 3.78
C GLU A 403 23.06 9.31 3.85
N GLU A 404 23.06 8.15 3.18
CA GLU A 404 24.21 7.22 3.15
C GLU A 404 25.50 7.83 2.55
N ILE A 405 25.37 8.71 1.56
CA ILE A 405 26.53 9.36 0.91
C ILE A 405 27.09 10.44 1.82
N LEU A 406 26.20 11.25 2.40
CA LEU A 406 26.59 12.30 3.34
C LEU A 406 27.23 11.71 4.60
N GLU A 407 26.74 10.57 5.10
CA GLU A 407 27.36 9.86 6.23
C GLU A 407 28.78 9.38 5.89
N LYS A 408 28.97 8.72 4.74
CA LYS A 408 30.31 8.30 4.28
C LYS A 408 31.26 9.49 4.11
N LEU A 409 30.78 10.59 3.53
CA LEU A 409 31.57 11.81 3.40
C LEU A 409 31.96 12.36 4.78
N HIS A 410 31.04 12.35 5.74
CA HIS A 410 31.32 12.82 7.10
C HIS A 410 32.31 11.91 7.84
N GLU A 411 32.27 10.60 7.61
CA GLU A 411 33.27 9.66 8.15
C GLU A 411 34.69 9.95 7.61
N LEU A 412 34.80 10.34 6.34
CA LEU A 412 36.07 10.71 5.71
C LEU A 412 36.55 12.12 6.08
N TYR A 413 35.60 13.04 6.29
CA TYR A 413 35.87 14.45 6.52
C TYR A 413 35.11 14.99 7.74
N PRO A 414 35.34 14.44 8.95
CA PRO A 414 34.58 14.79 10.15
C PRO A 414 34.81 16.25 10.60
N ASP A 415 35.98 16.80 10.26
CA ASP A 415 36.41 18.14 10.68
C ASP A 415 35.79 19.28 9.85
N ILE A 416 35.03 18.97 8.78
CA ILE A 416 34.37 19.99 7.95
C ILE A 416 33.03 20.39 8.58
N PRO A 417 32.89 21.60 9.17
CA PRO A 417 31.71 21.94 9.98
C PRO A 417 30.41 21.97 9.15
N ILE A 418 30.46 22.53 7.93
CA ILE A 418 29.28 22.59 7.06
C ILE A 418 28.76 21.20 6.68
N LEU A 419 29.65 20.24 6.45
CA LEU A 419 29.27 18.86 6.16
C LEU A 419 28.55 18.24 7.35
N THR A 420 29.12 18.39 8.54
CA THR A 420 28.53 17.91 9.80
C THR A 420 27.15 18.50 10.03
N MET A 421 26.99 19.81 9.83
CA MET A 421 25.69 20.48 9.97
C MET A 421 24.67 19.98 8.95
N ILE A 422 25.06 19.80 7.68
CA ILE A 422 24.16 19.29 6.63
C ILE A 422 23.76 17.83 6.89
N VAL A 423 24.70 16.98 7.29
CA VAL A 423 24.43 15.58 7.67
C VAL A 423 23.40 15.55 8.81
N ARG A 424 23.61 16.35 9.85
CA ARG A 424 22.69 16.46 10.97
C ARG A 424 21.32 16.98 10.53
N LEU A 425 21.26 18.02 9.70
CA LEU A 425 20.02 18.57 9.15
C LEU A 425 19.25 17.50 8.37
N ARG A 426 19.93 16.70 7.54
CA ARG A 426 19.32 15.62 6.75
C ARG A 426 18.79 14.49 7.63
N LYS A 427 19.54 14.09 8.68
CA LYS A 427 19.08 13.10 9.66
C LYS A 427 17.83 13.57 10.41
N MET A 428 17.82 14.82 10.86
CA MET A 428 16.70 15.38 11.63
C MET A 428 15.45 15.58 10.76
N THR A 429 15.60 16.13 9.55
CA THR A 429 14.49 16.26 8.59
C THR A 429 13.96 14.88 8.15
N GLY A 430 14.85 13.89 8.00
CA GLY A 430 14.49 12.50 7.77
C GLY A 430 13.71 11.91 8.94
N THR A 431 14.17 12.07 10.17
CA THR A 431 13.49 11.60 11.39
C THR A 431 12.10 12.22 11.54
N LEU A 432 12.00 13.55 11.38
CA LEU A 432 10.74 14.28 11.44
C LEU A 432 9.75 13.75 10.41
N SER A 433 10.16 13.64 9.14
CA SER A 433 9.28 13.27 8.04
C SER A 433 8.97 11.77 7.97
N LYS A 434 9.94 10.89 8.27
CA LYS A 434 9.79 9.43 8.14
C LYS A 434 9.25 8.77 9.41
N ILE A 435 9.39 9.39 10.57
CA ILE A 435 8.98 8.79 11.84
C ILE A 435 7.85 9.62 12.45
N PHE A 436 8.14 10.82 12.93
CA PHE A 436 7.18 11.55 13.76
C PHE A 436 5.92 11.97 12.99
N LEU A 437 6.06 12.66 11.86
CA LEU A 437 4.91 13.12 11.09
C LEU A 437 4.08 11.95 10.55
N LYS A 438 4.73 10.86 10.11
CA LYS A 438 4.00 9.68 9.62
C LYS A 438 3.27 8.94 10.74
N ALA A 439 3.91 8.76 11.89
CA ALA A 439 3.25 8.17 13.05
C ALA A 439 2.03 9.01 13.46
N ILE A 440 2.16 10.34 13.51
CA ILE A 440 1.04 11.24 13.83
C ILE A 440 -0.07 11.18 12.77
N ILE A 441 0.27 11.09 11.48
CA ILE A 441 -0.73 11.03 10.39
C ILE A 441 -1.45 9.68 10.35
N ASN A 442 -0.74 8.59 10.62
CA ASN A 442 -1.23 7.23 10.50
C ASN A 442 -1.66 6.62 11.82
N CYS A 443 -1.66 7.42 12.90
CA CYS A 443 -2.18 6.96 14.17
C CYS A 443 -3.69 7.15 14.28
N TYR A 444 -4.32 6.26 15.03
CA TYR A 444 -5.69 6.41 15.46
C TYR A 444 -5.79 6.10 16.95
N THR A 445 -6.66 6.81 17.65
CA THR A 445 -7.04 6.45 19.01
C THR A 445 -8.18 5.44 18.90
N ASP A 446 -7.92 4.22 19.34
CA ASP A 446 -8.94 3.19 19.41
C ASP A 446 -9.94 3.59 20.50
N ALA A 447 -11.23 3.66 20.20
CA ALA A 447 -12.22 4.07 21.20
C ALA A 447 -12.43 3.03 22.31
N LEU A 448 -12.01 1.78 22.08
CA LEU A 448 -12.08 0.68 23.04
C LEU A 448 -10.84 0.58 23.93
N LEU A 449 -9.74 1.23 23.56
CA LEU A 449 -8.46 1.10 24.25
C LEU A 449 -7.90 2.49 24.57
N PRO A 450 -7.37 2.72 25.78
CA PRO A 450 -6.95 4.05 26.20
C PRO A 450 -5.63 4.51 25.57
N TYR A 451 -5.22 3.95 24.43
CA TYR A 451 -3.94 4.23 23.79
C TYR A 451 -4.06 4.39 22.27
N THR A 452 -3.23 5.30 21.76
CA THR A 452 -3.13 5.58 20.33
C THR A 452 -2.30 4.49 19.65
N ARG A 453 -2.70 4.08 18.44
CA ARG A 453 -2.05 3.01 17.66
C ARG A 453 -1.64 3.50 16.29
N VAL A 454 -0.57 2.95 15.72
CA VAL A 454 -0.15 3.15 14.33
C VAL A 454 -0.25 1.83 13.57
N GLN A 455 -0.92 1.81 12.42
CA GLN A 455 -0.96 0.62 11.57
C GLN A 455 0.15 0.68 10.51
N LEU A 456 0.99 -0.35 10.47
CA LEU A 456 2.14 -0.47 9.56
C LEU A 456 1.85 -1.56 8.54
N GLN A 457 1.85 -1.18 7.26
CA GLN A 457 1.63 -2.12 6.18
C GLN A 457 2.97 -2.68 5.70
N TYR A 458 3.07 -4.00 5.68
CA TYR A 458 4.25 -4.69 5.18
C TYR A 458 4.00 -5.20 3.76
N SER A 459 5.06 -5.23 2.96
CA SER A 459 5.08 -5.77 1.60
C SER A 459 6.14 -6.86 1.49
N GLN A 460 5.77 -8.00 0.92
CA GLN A 460 6.66 -9.15 0.72
C GLN A 460 7.47 -9.04 -0.59
N THR A 461 6.93 -8.37 -1.61
CA THR A 461 7.42 -8.41 -3.00
C THR A 461 8.26 -7.19 -3.42
N VAL A 462 8.92 -6.54 -2.47
CA VAL A 462 9.68 -5.28 -2.73
C VAL A 462 11.19 -5.45 -2.57
N ILE A 463 11.64 -6.27 -1.63
CA ILE A 463 13.07 -6.38 -1.30
C ILE A 463 13.61 -7.71 -1.82
N PRO A 464 14.59 -7.72 -2.74
CA PRO A 464 15.12 -8.93 -3.36
C PRO A 464 15.66 -9.98 -2.36
N THR A 465 16.14 -9.51 -1.19
CA THR A 465 16.65 -10.39 -0.13
C THR A 465 15.56 -11.13 0.66
N GLY A 466 14.28 -11.03 0.25
CA GLY A 466 13.15 -11.64 0.95
C GLY A 466 12.77 -10.97 2.29
N ARG A 467 13.25 -9.74 2.52
CA ARG A 467 12.90 -8.97 3.72
C ARG A 467 11.55 -8.29 3.52
N LEU A 468 10.79 -8.17 4.59
CA LEU A 468 9.58 -7.35 4.59
C LEU A 468 9.96 -5.88 4.44
N ALA A 469 9.40 -5.21 3.44
CA ALA A 469 9.43 -3.76 3.37
C ALA A 469 8.26 -3.21 4.20
N SER A 470 8.55 -2.37 5.18
CA SER A 470 7.51 -1.62 5.89
C SER A 470 7.26 -0.30 5.19
N SER A 471 6.04 -0.14 4.70
CA SER A 471 5.48 1.16 4.43
C SER A 471 4.60 1.54 5.63
N SER A 472 4.76 2.77 6.13
CA SER A 472 3.63 3.41 6.82
C SER A 472 2.44 3.28 5.89
N SER A 473 1.27 2.96 6.43
CA SER A 473 0.05 2.81 5.64
C SER A 473 -0.01 3.92 4.59
N LYS A 474 -0.62 3.59 3.45
CA LYS A 474 -1.05 4.64 2.53
C LYS A 474 -2.05 5.48 3.31
N GLY A 475 -1.55 6.50 4.03
CA GLY A 475 -2.36 7.35 4.90
C GLY A 475 -3.50 7.90 4.08
N ARG A 476 -4.57 8.35 4.75
CA ARG A 476 -5.83 8.79 4.11
C ARG A 476 -5.59 9.41 2.74
N GLU A 477 -6.27 8.89 1.73
CA GLU A 477 -6.18 9.44 0.39
C GLU A 477 -6.45 10.94 0.49
N ARG A 478 -5.56 11.74 -0.10
CA ARG A 478 -5.68 13.19 -0.05
C ARG A 478 -5.85 13.72 -1.45
N ILE A 479 -6.67 14.75 -1.56
CA ILE A 479 -6.82 15.49 -2.80
C ILE A 479 -6.04 16.78 -2.65
N GLN A 480 -5.04 16.96 -3.50
CA GLN A 480 -4.45 18.27 -3.67
C GLN A 480 -5.37 19.10 -4.57
N VAL A 481 -5.95 20.14 -4.00
CA VAL A 481 -6.74 21.14 -4.71
C VAL A 481 -5.81 22.27 -5.14
N LYS A 482 -5.65 22.48 -6.45
CA LYS A 482 -4.89 23.60 -7.02
C LYS A 482 -5.80 24.48 -7.84
N GLU A 483 -5.99 25.71 -7.38
CA GLU A 483 -6.64 26.77 -8.15
C GLU A 483 -5.63 27.50 -9.02
N SER A 484 -5.88 27.55 -10.32
CA SER A 484 -5.11 28.36 -11.25
C SER A 484 -5.32 29.85 -10.97
N LYS A 485 -4.26 30.56 -10.57
CA LYS A 485 -4.31 32.02 -10.35
C LYS A 485 -4.71 32.85 -11.58
N LYS A 486 -4.58 32.30 -12.80
CA LYS A 486 -4.91 32.99 -14.06
C LYS A 486 -6.32 32.71 -14.55
N THR A 487 -6.83 31.50 -14.34
CA THR A 487 -8.09 31.05 -14.94
C THR A 487 -9.16 30.71 -13.91
N HIS A 488 -8.81 30.74 -12.61
CA HIS A 488 -9.63 30.24 -11.50
C HIS A 488 -10.14 28.80 -11.68
N VAL A 489 -9.53 28.07 -12.62
CA VAL A 489 -9.84 26.65 -12.82
C VAL A 489 -9.23 25.88 -11.67
N ILE A 490 -10.10 25.20 -10.93
CA ILE A 490 -9.72 24.29 -9.87
C ILE A 490 -9.36 22.94 -10.50
N SER A 491 -8.14 22.49 -10.24
CA SER A 491 -7.62 21.19 -10.64
C SER A 491 -7.36 20.35 -9.41
N HIS A 492 -7.59 19.05 -9.54
CA HIS A 492 -7.42 18.10 -8.45
C HIS A 492 -6.35 17.10 -8.82
N LYS A 493 -5.50 16.75 -7.85
CA LYS A 493 -4.54 15.67 -8.00
C LYS A 493 -4.69 14.71 -6.83
N TYR A 494 -4.94 13.44 -7.14
CA TYR A 494 -4.86 12.37 -6.16
C TYR A 494 -3.44 12.23 -5.62
N PHE A 495 -3.35 12.22 -4.30
CA PHE A 495 -2.18 11.77 -3.59
C PHE A 495 -2.56 10.52 -2.82
N GLN A 496 -2.01 9.40 -3.29
CA GLN A 496 -1.87 8.24 -2.45
C GLN A 496 -0.82 8.60 -1.39
N GLY A 497 -1.21 8.57 -0.11
CA GLY A 497 -0.22 8.62 0.95
C GLY A 497 0.77 7.49 0.70
N SER A 498 2.07 7.78 0.64
CA SER A 498 3.09 6.74 0.64
C SER A 498 4.21 7.23 1.53
N GLY A 499 4.32 6.65 2.69
CA GLY A 499 5.42 6.91 3.58
C GLY A 499 6.06 5.60 3.97
N ASP A 500 7.37 5.43 3.82
CA ASP A 500 8.06 4.38 4.57
C ASP A 500 8.19 4.78 6.04
N CYS A 501 7.55 4.04 6.93
CA CYS A 501 7.93 3.99 8.35
C CYS A 501 8.84 2.78 8.49
N GLY A 502 10.09 2.91 8.06
CA GLY A 502 11.03 1.80 8.08
C GLY A 502 11.35 1.38 9.52
N LEU A 503 10.83 0.22 9.94
CA LEU A 503 11.56 -0.71 10.80
C LEU A 503 11.74 -1.99 9.97
N ASN A 504 12.99 -2.31 9.65
CA ASN A 504 13.36 -3.59 9.03
C ASN A 504 13.18 -4.71 10.06
N SER A 505 12.12 -5.51 9.96
CA SER A 505 12.03 -6.80 10.66
C SER A 505 12.60 -7.88 9.74
N GLN A 506 13.76 -8.45 10.11
CA GLN A 506 14.44 -9.47 9.31
C GLN A 506 14.00 -10.88 9.71
N GLY A 507 13.62 -11.69 8.71
CA GLY A 507 13.73 -13.15 8.74
C GLY A 507 15.18 -13.61 8.51
N ILE A 508 15.53 -14.76 9.07
CA ILE A 508 16.88 -15.32 9.10
C ILE A 508 17.17 -16.09 7.81
N ASN A 509 18.39 -15.92 7.24
CA ASN A 509 19.23 -17.03 6.73
C ASN A 509 20.62 -16.55 6.24
N ASN A 510 21.57 -16.30 7.17
CA ASN A 510 22.99 -16.67 7.03
C ASN A 510 23.80 -16.44 8.34
N PRO A 511 24.48 -17.46 8.91
CA PRO A 511 25.25 -17.33 10.17
C PRO A 511 26.45 -16.35 10.20
N PRO A 512 27.21 -16.06 9.12
CA PRO A 512 28.36 -15.15 9.23
C PRO A 512 27.98 -13.67 9.24
N TYR A 513 26.78 -13.32 8.75
CA TYR A 513 26.31 -11.93 8.64
C TYR A 513 25.59 -11.42 9.90
N ARG A 514 25.71 -12.15 11.01
CA ARG A 514 24.85 -12.06 12.19
C ARG A 514 25.08 -10.87 13.13
N MET A 515 26.05 -9.97 12.91
CA MET A 515 26.36 -8.96 13.94
C MET A 515 26.71 -7.54 13.49
N ALA A 516 26.99 -7.26 12.21
CA ALA A 516 27.49 -5.91 11.86
C ALA A 516 26.41 -4.85 11.61
N LYS A 517 25.18 -5.25 11.22
CA LYS A 517 24.09 -4.32 10.84
C LYS A 517 22.76 -4.57 11.57
N ALA A 518 22.74 -5.47 12.54
CA ALA A 518 21.57 -5.66 13.40
C ALA A 518 21.58 -4.56 14.48
N LYS A 519 20.94 -3.42 14.21
CA LYS A 519 20.45 -2.61 15.33
C LYS A 519 19.37 -3.45 16.01
N ARG A 520 19.67 -4.00 17.19
CA ARG A 520 18.66 -4.70 17.99
C ARG A 520 17.46 -3.78 18.15
N ILE A 521 16.25 -4.33 18.21
CA ILE A 521 15.05 -3.56 18.60
C ILE A 521 15.28 -2.86 19.97
N SER A 522 16.15 -3.42 20.82
CA SER A 522 16.64 -2.79 22.06
C SER A 522 17.57 -1.57 21.87
N GLN A 523 17.89 -1.19 20.63
CA GLN A 523 18.67 0.00 20.27
C GLN A 523 17.80 1.05 19.56
N ILE A 524 16.48 0.83 19.43
CA ILE A 524 15.56 1.95 19.29
C ILE A 524 15.74 2.77 20.57
N PRO A 525 16.14 4.05 20.51
CA PRO A 525 16.28 4.84 21.71
C PRO A 525 14.98 4.75 22.51
N THR A 526 15.05 4.52 23.81
CA THR A 526 13.88 4.66 24.70
C THR A 526 13.25 6.06 24.55
N GLU A 527 14.08 7.02 24.13
CA GLU A 527 13.79 8.38 23.66
C GLU A 527 13.07 8.45 22.29
N ALA A 528 12.65 7.34 21.68
CA ALA A 528 11.79 7.33 20.50
C ALA A 528 10.30 7.22 20.88
N GLY A 529 9.99 7.11 22.18
CA GLY A 529 8.62 7.01 22.69
C GLY A 529 7.92 5.69 22.39
N ILE A 530 8.66 4.69 21.91
CA ILE A 530 8.18 3.32 21.69
C ILE A 530 8.57 2.51 22.92
N ASP A 531 7.59 2.15 23.73
CA ASP A 531 7.79 1.29 24.89
C ASP A 531 7.99 -0.17 24.43
N VAL A 532 9.25 -0.55 24.26
CA VAL A 532 9.68 -1.90 23.89
C VAL A 532 9.49 -2.93 25.02
N ALA A 533 9.15 -2.52 26.25
CA ALA A 533 8.89 -3.42 27.38
C ALA A 533 7.42 -3.88 27.47
N GLN A 534 6.59 -3.56 26.47
CA GLN A 534 5.18 -3.93 26.45
C GLN A 534 4.96 -5.43 26.18
N PRO A 535 4.02 -6.10 26.89
CA PRO A 535 3.58 -7.47 26.59
C PRO A 535 3.12 -7.70 25.15
N TYR A 536 2.73 -6.62 24.45
CA TYR A 536 2.34 -6.64 23.05
C TYR A 536 3.50 -7.07 22.13
N PHE A 537 4.74 -6.64 22.39
CA PHE A 537 5.89 -7.05 21.57
C PHE A 537 6.26 -8.51 21.81
N GLU A 538 6.17 -8.99 23.04
CA GLU A 538 6.32 -10.43 23.32
C GLU A 538 5.20 -11.25 22.66
N TRP A 539 3.98 -10.70 22.56
CA TRP A 539 2.89 -11.36 21.85
C TRP A 539 3.13 -11.40 20.34
N VAL A 540 3.58 -10.29 19.72
CA VAL A 540 3.95 -10.25 18.30
C VAL A 540 5.11 -11.20 18.02
N GLU A 541 6.15 -11.22 18.87
CA GLU A 541 7.25 -12.18 18.75
C GLU A 541 6.73 -13.62 18.88
N ARG A 542 5.92 -13.95 19.88
CA ARG A 542 5.31 -15.28 20.03
C ARG A 542 4.38 -15.63 18.87
N PHE A 543 3.65 -14.67 18.32
CA PHE A 543 2.76 -14.87 17.18
C PHE A 543 3.55 -15.17 15.91
N LEU A 544 4.61 -14.39 15.65
CA LEU A 544 5.53 -14.65 14.54
C LEU A 544 6.26 -15.99 14.73
N LEU A 545 6.75 -16.28 15.94
CA LEU A 545 7.41 -17.55 16.26
C LEU A 545 6.45 -18.74 16.20
N LYS A 546 5.16 -18.56 16.51
CA LYS A 546 4.14 -19.60 16.34
C LYS A 546 3.82 -19.82 14.86
N ALA A 547 3.59 -18.73 14.12
CA ALA A 547 3.39 -18.79 12.67
C ALA A 547 4.57 -19.43 11.93
N ILE A 548 5.80 -19.21 12.41
CA ILE A 548 7.03 -19.82 11.90
C ILE A 548 7.26 -21.24 12.45
N GLY A 549 6.95 -21.49 13.73
CA GLY A 549 7.19 -22.77 14.41
C GLY A 549 6.17 -23.86 14.07
N ASP A 550 5.02 -23.48 13.51
CA ASP A 550 4.02 -24.36 12.91
C ASP A 550 4.31 -24.63 11.40
N ILE A 551 5.54 -24.33 10.93
CA ILE A 551 6.10 -24.66 9.60
C ILE A 551 7.23 -25.66 9.82
#